data_AF-A0A9J9LHA3-F1
#
_entry.id   AF-A0A9J9LHA3-F1
#
_cell.length_a   1.000
_cell.length_b   1.000
_cell.length_c   1.000
_cell.angle_alpha   90.00
_cell.angle_beta   90.00
_cell.angle_gamma   90.00
#
_symmetry.space_group_name_H-M   'P 1'
#
loop_
_entity.id
_entity.type
_entity.pdbx_description
1 polymer ?
#
loop_
_entity_poly.entity_id
_entity_poly.type
_entity_poly.pdbx_seq_one_letter_code
_entity_poly.pdbx_strand_id
1 'polypeptide(L)'
;MRYPASEKLEIIRIVEQSHLPAKRTLDKLGIARRTFYRWYDRYLEGGPEALEDRPSAPSRVWNRIGDDIQDQIVELALEETDLSPRELAVRFTDEKRYFVSESTVYRLLKGVFC
;
A
#
# COMPACT_ATOMS: atom_id res chain seq x y z
N MET A 1 10.80 2.45 1.93
CA MET A 1 11.65 2.52 3.14
C MET A 1 13.04 3.06 2.75
N ARG A 2 13.92 3.46 3.68
CA ARG A 2 15.25 4.06 3.36
C ARG A 2 16.22 3.10 2.65
N TYR A 3 16.02 1.79 2.78
CA TYR A 3 16.88 0.74 2.23
C TYR A 3 16.10 -0.15 1.26
N PRO A 4 16.50 -0.28 -0.02
CA PRO A 4 15.93 -1.25 -0.95
C PRO A 4 16.27 -2.69 -0.54
N ALA A 5 15.55 -3.67 -1.09
CA ALA A 5 15.73 -5.08 -0.75
C ALA A 5 17.16 -5.58 -1.02
N SER A 6 17.78 -5.11 -2.11
CA SER A 6 19.17 -5.40 -2.48
C SER A 6 20.16 -4.97 -1.40
N GLU A 7 20.03 -3.76 -0.88
CA GLU A 7 20.92 -3.23 0.16
C GLU A 7 20.75 -3.98 1.48
N LYS A 8 19.50 -4.35 1.84
CA LYS A 8 19.24 -5.21 3.02
C LYS A 8 19.94 -6.56 2.89
N LEU A 9 19.91 -7.17 1.71
CA LEU A 9 20.54 -8.46 1.46
C LEU A 9 22.07 -8.36 1.55
N GLU A 10 22.65 -7.29 1.01
CA GLU A 10 24.09 -7.04 1.11
C GLU A 10 24.54 -6.87 2.56
N ILE A 11 23.79 -6.12 3.36
CA ILE A 11 24.04 -5.96 4.81
C ILE A 11 23.99 -7.32 5.53
N ILE A 12 23.02 -8.18 5.21
CA ILE A 12 22.93 -9.52 5.79
C ILE A 12 24.18 -10.34 5.44
N ARG A 13 24.60 -10.36 4.17
CA ARG A 13 25.80 -11.09 3.72
C ARG A 13 27.07 -10.58 4.40
N ILE A 14 27.22 -9.26 4.55
CA ILE A 14 28.36 -8.65 5.26
C ILE A 14 28.40 -9.12 6.71
N VAL A 15 27.25 -9.18 7.39
CA VAL A 15 27.18 -9.63 8.78
C VAL A 15 27.46 -11.12 8.91
N GLU A 16 26.98 -11.96 7.99
CA GLU A 16 27.24 -13.41 7.96
C GLU A 16 28.69 -13.76 7.67
N GLN A 17 29.36 -13.02 6.78
CA GLN A 17 30.76 -13.24 6.41
C GLN A 17 31.75 -12.58 7.38
N SER A 18 31.26 -11.68 8.24
CA SER A 18 32.10 -10.99 9.21
C SER A 18 32.54 -11.94 10.31
N HIS A 19 33.84 -11.94 10.58
CA HIS A 19 34.46 -12.57 11.74
C HIS A 19 34.27 -11.74 13.03
N LEU A 20 33.71 -10.53 12.91
CA LEU A 20 33.38 -9.68 14.05
C LEU A 20 31.97 -9.99 14.57
N PRO A 21 31.71 -9.82 15.88
CA PRO A 21 30.36 -9.94 16.41
C PRO A 21 29.39 -9.02 15.69
N ALA A 22 28.19 -9.52 15.35
CA ALA A 22 27.18 -8.79 14.59
C ALA A 22 26.92 -7.37 15.14
N LYS A 23 26.93 -7.19 16.47
CA LYS A 23 26.83 -5.87 17.11
C LYS A 23 27.86 -4.88 16.57
N ARG A 24 29.15 -5.26 16.56
CA ARG A 24 30.24 -4.36 16.10
C ARG A 24 30.13 -4.07 14.62
N THR A 25 29.74 -5.05 13.81
CA THR A 25 29.53 -4.86 12.37
C THR A 25 28.38 -3.88 12.12
N LEU A 26 27.26 -4.03 12.81
CA LEU A 26 26.09 -3.15 12.67
C LEU A 26 26.34 -1.73 13.18
N ASP A 27 27.08 -1.59 14.29
CA ASP A 27 27.47 -0.28 14.83
C ASP A 27 28.32 0.50 13.81
N LYS A 28 29.23 -0.18 13.07
CA LYS A 28 30.02 0.42 11.99
C LYS A 28 29.17 0.84 10.79
N LEU A 29 28.13 0.07 10.47
CA LEU A 29 27.20 0.36 9.39
C LEU A 29 26.15 1.42 9.78
N GLY A 30 26.09 1.83 11.04
CA GLY A 30 25.07 2.78 11.53
C GLY A 30 23.66 2.19 11.57
N ILE A 31 23.54 0.85 11.65
CA ILE A 31 22.25 0.15 11.59
C ILE A 31 21.84 -0.27 12.99
N ALA A 32 20.66 0.17 13.42
CA ALA A 32 20.08 -0.28 14.67
C ALA A 32 19.83 -1.79 14.67
N ARG A 33 20.26 -2.49 15.72
CA ARG A 33 20.12 -3.96 15.86
C ARG A 33 18.70 -4.46 15.64
N ARG A 34 17.70 -3.76 16.18
CA ARG A 34 16.28 -4.09 16.02
C ARG A 34 15.86 -4.11 14.55
N THR A 35 16.37 -3.17 13.76
CA THR A 35 16.09 -3.10 12.33
C THR A 35 16.71 -4.26 11.58
N PHE A 36 17.98 -4.58 11.90
CA PHE A 36 18.68 -5.72 11.30
C PHE A 36 17.98 -7.05 11.59
N TYR A 37 17.71 -7.37 12.86
CA TYR A 37 17.09 -8.66 13.19
C TYR A 37 15.71 -8.81 12.56
N ARG A 38 14.91 -7.74 12.46
CA ARG A 38 13.63 -7.78 11.74
C ARG A 38 13.78 -8.14 10.25
N TRP A 39 14.85 -7.69 9.59
CA TRP A 39 15.13 -8.10 8.21
C TRP A 39 15.66 -9.53 8.14
N TYR A 40 16.53 -9.89 9.07
CA TYR A 40 17.11 -11.22 9.17
C TYR A 40 16.03 -12.30 9.40
N ASP A 41 15.07 -12.06 10.28
CA ASP A 41 13.95 -12.96 10.52
C ASP A 41 13.12 -13.19 9.24
N ARG A 42 12.83 -12.11 8.50
CA ARG A 42 12.13 -12.22 7.19
C ARG A 42 12.94 -12.99 6.17
N TYR A 43 14.25 -12.76 6.12
CA TYR A 43 15.15 -13.48 5.24
C TYR A 43 15.20 -14.98 5.55
N LEU A 44 15.18 -15.36 6.83
CA LEU A 44 15.10 -16.77 7.25
C LEU A 44 13.75 -17.42 6.88
N GLU A 45 12.65 -16.67 6.95
CA GLU A 45 11.31 -17.18 6.65
C GLU A 45 11.03 -17.31 5.14
N GLY A 46 11.55 -16.40 4.32
CA GLY A 46 11.13 -16.30 2.92
C GLY A 46 12.21 -15.81 1.95
N GLY A 47 13.49 -15.93 2.34
CA GLY A 47 14.62 -15.66 1.45
C GLY A 47 14.78 -14.17 1.07
N PRO A 48 15.57 -13.89 0.02
CA PRO A 48 15.79 -12.55 -0.50
C PRO A 48 14.48 -11.81 -0.86
N GLU A 49 13.48 -12.53 -1.37
CA GLU A 49 12.19 -11.99 -1.79
C GLU A 49 11.40 -11.40 -0.60
N ALA A 50 11.55 -11.99 0.59
CA ALA A 50 10.90 -11.50 1.80
C ALA A 50 11.46 -10.16 2.33
N LEU A 51 12.60 -9.70 1.78
CA LEU A 51 13.18 -8.39 2.10
C LEU A 51 12.52 -7.24 1.34
N GLU A 52 11.68 -7.53 0.35
CA GLU A 52 10.92 -6.53 -0.38
C GLU A 52 10.00 -5.73 0.55
N ASP A 53 9.84 -4.44 0.25
CA ASP A 53 8.91 -3.59 0.98
C ASP A 53 7.49 -4.05 0.64
N ARG A 54 6.82 -4.66 1.61
CA ARG A 54 5.40 -4.97 1.48
C ARG A 54 4.58 -3.67 1.56
N PRO A 55 3.59 -3.48 0.68
CA PRO A 55 2.70 -2.33 0.78
C PRO A 55 2.07 -2.30 2.17
N SER A 56 2.10 -1.13 2.81
CA SER A 56 1.54 -0.94 4.16
C SER A 56 0.01 -0.95 4.17
N ALA A 57 -0.62 -0.92 2.99
CA ALA A 57 -2.06 -1.01 2.85
C ALA A 57 -2.52 -2.47 2.96
N PRO A 58 -3.60 -2.75 3.72
CA PRO A 58 -4.25 -4.04 3.68
C PRO A 58 -4.61 -4.39 2.23
N SER A 59 -4.35 -5.63 1.81
CA SER A 59 -4.71 -6.11 0.47
C SER A 59 -6.22 -6.03 0.22
N ARG A 60 -7.03 -6.13 1.29
CA ARG A 60 -8.49 -6.03 1.23
C ARG A 60 -8.99 -5.16 2.38
N VAL A 61 -9.54 -4.00 2.03
CA VAL A 61 -10.33 -3.18 2.94
C VAL A 61 -11.78 -3.59 2.77
N TRP A 62 -12.43 -4.06 3.84
CA TRP A 62 -13.81 -4.58 3.78
C TRP A 62 -14.83 -3.57 3.21
N ASN A 63 -14.54 -2.28 3.36
CA ASN A 63 -15.38 -1.18 2.87
C ASN A 63 -14.96 -0.65 1.48
N ARG A 64 -14.08 -1.37 0.75
CA ARG A 64 -13.73 -1.00 -0.62
C ARG A 64 -14.89 -1.37 -1.53
N ILE A 65 -15.37 -0.38 -2.27
CA ILE A 65 -16.35 -0.56 -3.35
C ILE A 65 -15.71 -1.39 -4.47
N GLY A 66 -16.43 -2.38 -5.00
CA GLY A 66 -15.95 -3.19 -6.12
C GLY A 66 -15.65 -2.33 -7.35
N ASP A 67 -14.66 -2.73 -8.15
CA ASP A 67 -14.24 -1.95 -9.33
C ASP A 67 -15.39 -1.78 -10.33
N ASP A 68 -16.29 -2.76 -10.42
CA ASP A 68 -17.52 -2.72 -11.21
C ASP A 68 -18.49 -1.60 -10.78
N ILE A 69 -18.59 -1.33 -9.48
CA ILE A 69 -19.42 -0.25 -8.95
C ILE A 69 -18.71 1.08 -9.12
N GLN A 70 -17.37 1.11 -9.00
CA GLN A 70 -16.58 2.31 -9.25
C GLN A 70 -16.76 2.78 -10.69
N ASP A 71 -16.65 1.88 -11.66
CA ASP A 71 -16.82 2.17 -13.08
C ASP A 71 -18.22 2.74 -13.39
N GLN A 72 -19.27 2.17 -12.80
CA GLN A 72 -20.63 2.69 -12.96
C GLN A 72 -20.81 4.11 -12.38
N ILE A 73 -20.12 4.44 -11.28
CA ILE A 73 -20.15 5.80 -10.72
C ILE A 73 -19.43 6.78 -11.66
N VAL A 74 -18.30 6.36 -12.25
CA VAL A 74 -17.58 7.18 -13.23
C VAL A 74 -18.41 7.39 -14.48
N GLU A 75 -19.04 6.33 -15.01
CA GLU A 75 -19.92 6.40 -16.18
C GLU A 75 -21.07 7.38 -15.95
N LEU A 76 -21.77 7.28 -14.83
CA LEU A 76 -22.84 8.22 -14.47
C LEU A 76 -22.33 9.67 -14.36
N ALA A 77 -21.12 9.88 -13.83
CA ALA A 77 -20.52 11.20 -13.74
C ALA A 77 -20.11 11.78 -15.11
N LEU A 78 -19.78 10.91 -16.08
CA LEU A 78 -19.49 11.30 -17.46
C LEU A 78 -20.76 11.62 -18.25
N GLU A 79 -21.86 10.91 -17.98
CA GLU A 79 -23.16 11.19 -18.58
C GLU A 79 -23.76 12.50 -18.03
N GLU A 80 -23.58 12.76 -16.73
CA GLU A 80 -24.23 13.84 -16.00
C GLU A 80 -23.18 14.79 -15.37
N THR A 81 -22.38 15.43 -16.22
CA THR A 81 -21.21 16.23 -15.81
C THR A 81 -21.53 17.44 -14.93
N ASP A 82 -22.78 17.90 -14.95
CA ASP A 82 -23.23 19.07 -14.17
C ASP A 82 -23.60 18.72 -12.72
N LEU A 83 -23.72 17.43 -12.40
CA LEU A 83 -24.11 17.00 -11.06
C LEU A 83 -22.94 17.08 -10.07
N SER A 84 -23.24 17.61 -8.89
CA SER A 84 -22.32 17.57 -7.77
C SER A 84 -22.11 16.13 -7.28
N PRO A 85 -20.99 15.83 -6.58
CA PRO A 85 -20.76 14.52 -5.98
C PRO A 85 -21.90 14.03 -5.06
N ARG A 86 -22.61 14.97 -4.44
CA ARG A 86 -23.77 14.68 -3.58
C ARG A 86 -24.98 14.23 -4.41
N GLU A 87 -25.27 14.94 -5.49
CA GLU A 87 -26.37 14.59 -6.39
C GLU A 87 -26.11 13.26 -7.09
N LEU A 88 -24.88 13.01 -7.53
CA LEU A 88 -24.46 11.73 -8.09
C LEU A 88 -24.66 10.58 -7.09
N ALA A 89 -24.28 10.77 -5.81
CA ALA A 89 -24.45 9.73 -4.79
C ALA A 89 -25.94 9.38 -4.55
N VAL A 90 -26.81 10.39 -4.50
CA VAL A 90 -28.26 10.19 -4.34
C VAL A 90 -28.82 9.45 -5.54
N ARG A 91 -28.54 9.96 -6.75
CA ARG A 91 -29.03 9.38 -8.00
C ARG A 91 -28.57 7.94 -8.19
N PHE A 92 -27.29 7.67 -7.94
CA PHE A 92 -26.74 6.33 -8.00
C PHE A 92 -27.44 5.37 -7.02
N THR A 93 -27.70 5.84 -5.79
CA THR A 93 -28.39 5.04 -4.77
C THR A 93 -29.83 4.73 -5.18
N ASP A 94 -30.52 5.68 -5.78
CA ASP A 94 -31.90 5.51 -6.24
C ASP A 94 -32.00 4.58 -7.46
N GLU A 95 -31.13 4.75 -8.45
CA GLU A 95 -31.15 4.00 -9.72
C GLU A 95 -30.59 2.58 -9.56
N LYS A 96 -29.44 2.43 -8.86
CA LYS A 96 -28.74 1.14 -8.74
C LYS A 96 -29.08 0.37 -7.46
N ARG A 97 -29.87 0.97 -6.55
CA ARG A 97 -30.18 0.41 -5.22
C ARG A 97 -28.93 0.04 -4.41
N TYR A 98 -27.80 0.69 -4.70
CA TYR A 98 -26.53 0.48 -4.03
C TYR A 98 -26.12 1.77 -3.32
N PHE A 99 -26.00 1.71 -2.00
CA PHE A 99 -25.66 2.89 -1.21
C PHE A 99 -24.20 3.30 -1.41
N VAL A 100 -24.01 4.56 -1.80
CA VAL A 100 -22.69 5.20 -1.86
C VAL A 100 -22.78 6.55 -1.16
N SER A 101 -21.81 6.85 -0.28
CA SER A 101 -21.72 8.17 0.34
C SER A 101 -21.17 9.21 -0.62
N GLU A 102 -21.62 10.46 -0.50
CA GLU A 102 -21.05 11.63 -1.21
C GLU A 102 -19.52 11.66 -1.14
N SER A 103 -18.95 11.45 0.05
CA SER A 103 -17.50 11.52 0.25
C SER A 103 -16.75 10.35 -0.40
N THR A 104 -17.41 9.24 -0.71
CA THR A 104 -16.84 8.19 -1.56
C THR A 104 -16.85 8.61 -3.03
N VAL A 105 -17.98 9.12 -3.53
CA VAL A 105 -18.08 9.64 -4.90
C VAL A 105 -17.05 10.74 -5.13
N TYR A 106 -16.95 11.73 -4.24
CA TYR A 106 -15.97 12.80 -4.33
C TYR A 106 -14.52 12.27 -4.39
N ARG A 107 -14.14 11.34 -3.51
CA ARG A 107 -12.77 10.78 -3.50
C ARG A 107 -12.47 10.00 -4.77
N LEU A 108 -13.46 9.27 -5.29
CA LEU A 108 -13.35 8.51 -6.51
C LEU A 108 -13.16 9.43 -7.72
N LEU A 109 -14.05 10.42 -7.89
CA LEU A 109 -13.94 11.39 -8.97
C LEU A 109 -12.64 12.20 -8.91
N LYS A 110 -12.22 12.58 -7.70
CA LYS A 110 -10.92 13.24 -7.50
C LYS A 110 -9.74 12.36 -7.90
N GLY A 111 -9.81 11.04 -7.72
CA GLY A 111 -8.74 10.13 -8.12
C GLY A 111 -8.69 9.84 -9.62
N VAL A 112 -9.79 10.10 -10.34
CA VAL A 112 -9.92 9.81 -11.78
C VAL A 112 -9.72 11.06 -12.63
N PHE A 113 -10.25 12.21 -12.20
CA PHE A 113 -10.33 13.42 -13.02
C PHE A 113 -9.41 14.57 -12.57
N CYS A 114 -8.71 14.44 -11.44
CA CYS A 114 -7.80 15.45 -10.91
C CYS A 114 -6.38 14.89 -10.76
#